data_AF-A0A948IRA0-F1
#
_entry.id   AF-A0A948IRA0-F1
#
_cell.length_a   1.000
_cell.length_b   1.000
_cell.length_c   1.000
_cell.angle_alpha   90.00
_cell.angle_beta   90.00
_cell.angle_gamma   90.00
#
_symmetry.space_group_name_H-M   'P 1'
#
loop_
_entity.id
_entity.type
_entity.pdbx_description
1 polymer ?
#
loop_
_entity_poly.entity_id
_entity_poly.type
_entity_poly.pdbx_seq_one_letter_code
_entity_poly.pdbx_strand_id
1 'polypeptide(L)'
;MSAAVRLWIAASHDAAHRNGGWAFVRAGGDTVSRAGGDRRTTRARTILTGFVASLKDVPAGAALAVVAPRTDALILHTLLKPPAEPPAEDLDLRAVLTAALAGKTWTLAVSDPEAPTPAGFVAAWADTASEKAKMGGAFTIAIPKTNLAKVKGL
;
A
#
# COMPACT_ATOMS: atom_id res chain seq x y z
N MET A 1 9.02 -8.18 23.06
CA MET A 1 9.23 -8.77 21.72
C MET A 1 8.55 -7.86 20.70
N SER A 2 9.24 -7.46 19.63
CA SER A 2 8.63 -6.68 18.56
C SER A 2 7.67 -7.58 17.76
N ALA A 3 6.42 -7.13 17.55
CA ALA A 3 5.47 -7.86 16.72
C ALA A 3 5.92 -7.75 15.25
N ALA A 4 6.14 -8.89 14.60
CA ALA A 4 6.47 -8.93 13.18
C ALA A 4 5.19 -8.70 12.38
N VAL A 5 5.15 -7.61 11.62
CA VAL A 5 4.02 -7.22 10.78
C VAL A 5 4.37 -7.49 9.33
N ARG A 6 3.54 -8.27 8.63
CA ARG A 6 3.67 -8.47 7.18
C ARG A 6 2.60 -7.68 6.45
N LEU A 7 3.02 -6.91 5.45
CA LEU A 7 2.17 -6.03 4.66
C LEU A 7 2.29 -6.40 3.19
N TRP A 8 1.17 -6.75 2.56
CA TRP A 8 1.05 -6.80 1.10
C TRP A 8 0.30 -5.56 0.65
N ILE A 9 0.84 -4.85 -0.33
CA ILE A 9 0.27 -3.59 -0.83
C ILE A 9 0.43 -3.50 -2.33
N ALA A 10 -0.58 -2.95 -3.01
CA ALA A 10 -0.52 -2.66 -4.43
C ALA A 10 -1.25 -1.35 -4.74
N ALA A 11 -0.87 -0.74 -5.86
CA ALA A 11 -1.60 0.35 -6.49
C ALA A 11 -2.06 -0.04 -7.91
N SER A 12 -3.04 0.70 -8.40
CA SER A 12 -3.50 0.76 -9.78
C SER A 12 -3.64 2.22 -10.16
N HIS A 13 -3.32 2.58 -11.40
CA HIS A 13 -3.39 3.96 -11.87
C HIS A 13 -3.70 3.99 -13.36
N ASP A 14 -4.78 4.67 -13.71
CA ASP A 14 -5.16 4.97 -15.08
C ASP A 14 -4.69 6.40 -15.40
N ALA A 15 -3.66 6.52 -16.24
CA ALA A 15 -3.10 7.81 -16.60
C ALA A 15 -4.05 8.65 -17.48
N ALA A 16 -4.90 8.03 -18.30
CA ALA A 16 -5.81 8.73 -19.19
C ALA A 16 -6.93 9.43 -18.41
N HIS A 17 -7.41 8.79 -17.35
CA HIS A 17 -8.46 9.32 -16.48
C HIS A 17 -7.93 9.93 -15.18
N ARG A 18 -6.61 9.82 -14.94
CA ARG A 18 -5.89 10.29 -13.76
C ARG A 18 -6.49 9.77 -12.44
N ASN A 19 -7.13 8.61 -12.45
CA ASN A 19 -7.59 7.96 -11.22
C ASN A 19 -6.60 6.88 -10.78
N GLY A 20 -6.59 6.61 -9.48
CA GLY A 20 -5.79 5.54 -8.92
C GLY A 20 -6.50 4.88 -7.76
N GLY A 21 -6.21 3.61 -7.58
CA GLY A 21 -6.67 2.80 -6.46
C GLY A 21 -5.48 2.16 -5.76
N TRP A 22 -5.58 1.96 -4.46
CA TRP A 22 -4.62 1.22 -3.66
C TRP A 22 -5.38 0.19 -2.81
N ALA A 23 -4.69 -0.88 -2.45
CA ALA A 23 -5.20 -1.81 -1.47
C ALA A 23 -4.05 -2.43 -0.69
N PHE A 24 -4.34 -2.84 0.55
CA PHE A 24 -3.40 -3.58 1.36
C PHE A 24 -4.07 -4.65 2.22
N VAL A 25 -3.26 -5.64 2.60
CA VAL A 25 -3.55 -6.61 3.65
C VAL A 25 -2.36 -6.62 4.61
N ARG A 26 -2.62 -6.52 5.90
CA ARG A 26 -1.64 -6.53 6.98
C ARG A 26 -1.91 -7.68 7.93
N ALA A 27 -0.91 -8.49 8.22
CA ALA A 27 -0.90 -9.59 9.19
C ALA A 27 0.22 -9.38 10.24
N GLY A 28 0.24 -10.16 11.32
CA GLY A 28 1.15 -9.96 12.48
C GLY A 28 0.46 -9.56 13.79
N GLY A 29 -0.87 -9.64 13.79
CA GLY A 29 -1.83 -9.34 14.85
C GLY A 29 -3.22 -9.65 14.27
N ASP A 30 -4.22 -8.82 14.55
CA ASP A 30 -5.46 -8.88 13.77
C ASP A 30 -5.22 -8.53 12.30
N THR A 31 -5.78 -9.33 11.40
CA THR A 31 -5.69 -9.06 9.96
C THR A 31 -6.46 -7.79 9.62
N VAL A 32 -5.75 -6.76 9.16
CA VAL A 32 -6.33 -5.49 8.71
C VAL A 32 -6.19 -5.38 7.21
N SER A 33 -7.28 -5.06 6.53
CA SER A 33 -7.29 -4.88 5.08
C SER A 33 -8.16 -3.71 4.68
N ARG A 34 -7.65 -2.90 3.76
CA ARG A 34 -8.37 -1.73 3.23
C ARG A 34 -8.06 -1.54 1.76
N ALA A 35 -9.00 -0.92 1.07
CA ALA A 35 -8.82 -0.39 -0.27
C ALA A 35 -9.31 1.05 -0.32
N GLY A 36 -8.70 1.86 -1.17
CA GLY A 36 -9.09 3.25 -1.36
C GLY A 36 -8.65 3.72 -2.72
N GLY A 37 -9.08 4.92 -3.10
CA GLY A 37 -8.69 5.50 -4.38
C GLY A 37 -9.02 6.97 -4.43
N ASP A 38 -8.51 7.64 -5.45
CA ASP A 38 -8.71 9.07 -5.67
C ASP A 38 -8.69 9.40 -7.18
N ARG A 39 -9.25 10.55 -7.53
CA ARG A 39 -9.13 11.17 -8.85
C ARG A 39 -7.99 12.18 -8.84
N ARG A 40 -7.49 12.52 -10.02
CA ARG A 40 -6.40 13.49 -10.22
C ARG A 40 -5.13 13.13 -9.43
N THR A 41 -4.83 11.84 -9.33
CA THR A 41 -3.65 11.31 -8.65
C THR A 41 -2.58 10.88 -9.66
N THR A 42 -1.46 10.36 -9.16
CA THR A 42 -0.41 9.69 -9.92
C THR A 42 -0.19 8.29 -9.35
N ARG A 43 0.54 7.42 -10.07
CA ARG A 43 0.93 6.10 -9.54
C ARG A 43 1.68 6.24 -8.21
N ALA A 44 2.59 7.21 -8.11
CA ALA A 44 3.39 7.46 -6.91
C ALA A 44 2.53 7.89 -5.73
N ARG A 45 1.71 8.94 -5.88
CA ARG A 45 0.81 9.38 -4.82
C ARG A 45 -0.15 8.27 -4.38
N THR A 46 -0.64 7.46 -5.31
CA THR A 46 -1.57 6.35 -5.02
C THR A 46 -0.93 5.30 -4.11
N ILE A 47 0.26 4.79 -4.44
CA ILE A 47 0.94 3.80 -3.60
C ILE A 47 1.40 4.40 -2.26
N LEU A 48 1.89 5.64 -2.26
CA LEU A 48 2.30 6.33 -1.02
C LEU A 48 1.11 6.56 -0.08
N THR A 49 -0.05 6.93 -0.61
CA THR A 49 -1.29 7.08 0.17
C THR A 49 -1.73 5.74 0.76
N GLY A 50 -1.71 4.67 -0.04
CA GLY A 50 -1.98 3.32 0.46
C GLY A 50 -1.02 2.90 1.57
N PHE A 51 0.26 3.30 1.47
CA PHE A 51 1.25 2.99 2.49
C PHE A 51 1.03 3.79 3.77
N VAL A 52 0.66 5.07 3.69
CA VAL A 52 0.22 5.85 4.86
C VAL A 52 -0.95 5.16 5.55
N ALA A 53 -1.96 4.74 4.78
CA ALA A 53 -3.15 4.08 5.32
C ALA A 53 -2.83 2.74 6.01
N SER A 54 -1.84 1.99 5.52
CA SER A 54 -1.47 0.68 6.08
C SER A 54 -0.62 0.76 7.36
N LEU A 55 0.01 1.91 7.60
CA LEU A 55 0.79 2.17 8.82
C LEU A 55 -0.08 2.60 10.01
N LYS A 56 -1.35 2.93 9.78
CA LYS A 56 -2.29 3.29 10.85
C LYS A 56 -2.37 2.18 11.90
N ASP A 57 -2.22 2.52 13.17
CA ASP A 57 -2.26 1.60 14.31
C ASP A 57 -1.12 0.54 14.30
N VAL A 58 -0.05 0.71 13.49
CA VAL A 58 1.16 -0.12 13.62
C VAL A 58 1.98 0.38 14.82
N PRO A 59 2.25 -0.46 15.82
CA PRO A 59 3.01 -0.06 17.01
C PRO A 59 4.40 0.49 16.68
N ALA A 60 4.88 1.42 17.51
CA ALA A 60 6.29 1.81 17.48
C ALA A 60 7.18 0.58 17.77
N GLY A 61 8.33 0.47 17.10
CA GLY A 61 9.24 -0.68 17.25
C GLY A 61 8.83 -1.95 16.50
N ALA A 62 7.67 -1.99 15.83
CA ALA A 62 7.27 -3.15 15.01
C ALA A 62 8.26 -3.37 13.85
N ALA A 63 8.55 -4.65 13.57
CA ALA A 63 9.33 -5.05 12.40
C ALA A 63 8.38 -5.27 11.21
N LEU A 64 8.45 -4.42 10.19
CA LEU A 64 7.52 -4.39 9.07
C LEU A 64 8.13 -5.02 7.80
N ALA A 65 7.58 -6.14 7.34
CA ALA A 65 7.96 -6.75 6.06
C ALA A 65 6.94 -6.37 4.98
N VAL A 66 7.33 -5.48 4.07
CA VAL A 66 6.48 -4.97 2.98
C VAL A 66 6.73 -5.77 1.70
N VAL A 67 5.66 -6.19 1.05
CA VAL A 67 5.67 -6.90 -0.23
C VAL A 67 4.78 -6.14 -1.21
N ALA A 68 5.32 -5.78 -2.37
CA ALA A 68 4.59 -5.02 -3.39
C ALA A 68 4.95 -5.48 -4.81
N PRO A 69 4.06 -5.29 -5.80
CA PRO A 69 4.41 -5.44 -7.22
C PRO A 69 5.63 -4.61 -7.60
N ARG A 70 6.40 -5.05 -8.61
CA ARG A 70 7.67 -4.41 -8.98
C ARG A 70 7.56 -2.90 -9.19
N THR A 71 6.52 -2.45 -9.89
CA THR A 71 6.26 -1.03 -10.16
C THR A 71 6.08 -0.22 -8.88
N ASP A 72 5.36 -0.77 -7.91
CA ASP A 72 5.08 -0.13 -6.62
C ASP A 72 6.30 -0.20 -5.69
N ALA A 73 7.01 -1.33 -5.70
CA ALA A 73 8.24 -1.52 -4.94
C ALA A 73 9.33 -0.52 -5.35
N LEU A 74 9.45 -0.18 -6.64
CA LEU A 74 10.40 0.84 -7.09
C LEU A 74 10.10 2.23 -6.50
N ILE A 75 8.82 2.59 -6.38
CA ILE A 75 8.39 3.86 -5.77
C ILE A 75 8.66 3.83 -4.27
N LEU A 76 8.25 2.76 -3.57
CA LEU A 76 8.45 2.60 -2.13
C LEU A 76 9.93 2.56 -1.76
N HIS A 77 10.79 1.99 -2.61
CA HIS A 77 12.23 1.98 -2.41
C HIS A 77 12.84 3.40 -2.33
N THR A 78 12.21 4.40 -2.94
CA THR A 78 12.64 5.80 -2.80
C THR A 78 12.44 6.37 -1.38
N LEU A 79 11.76 5.67 -0.48
CA LEU A 79 11.69 6.01 0.94
C LEU A 79 12.87 5.45 1.72
N LEU A 80 13.41 4.30 1.30
CA LEU A 80 14.62 3.68 1.86
C LEU A 80 15.89 4.37 1.36
N LYS A 81 15.88 4.74 0.08
CA LYS A 81 16.94 5.47 -0.59
C LYS A 81 16.35 6.70 -1.28
N PRO A 82 16.14 7.80 -0.55
CA PRO A 82 15.65 9.05 -1.11
C PRO A 82 16.56 9.54 -2.25
N PRO A 83 15.99 10.01 -3.38
CA PRO A 83 16.77 10.74 -4.37
C PRO A 83 17.23 12.08 -3.78
N ALA A 84 18.28 12.68 -4.37
CA ALA A 84 18.77 14.00 -3.97
C ALA A 84 17.66 15.07 -4.03
N GLU A 85 16.82 14.98 -5.06
CA GLU A 85 15.65 15.84 -5.25
C GLU A 85 14.40 14.96 -5.39
N PRO A 86 13.63 14.76 -4.31
CA PRO A 86 12.35 14.07 -4.37
C PRO A 86 11.32 14.85 -5.20
N PRO A 87 10.41 14.17 -5.92
CA PRO A 87 9.34 14.85 -6.64
C PRO A 87 8.51 15.76 -5.71
N ALA A 88 8.41 17.05 -6.08
CA ALA A 88 7.73 18.05 -5.28
C ALA A 88 6.27 17.69 -4.97
N GLU A 89 5.61 17.01 -5.93
CA GLU A 89 4.23 16.54 -5.82
C GLU A 89 4.00 15.45 -4.78
N ASP A 90 5.05 14.83 -4.23
CA ASP A 90 4.95 13.76 -3.22
C ASP A 90 5.41 14.20 -1.82
N LEU A 91 5.91 15.43 -1.67
CA LEU A 91 6.60 15.87 -0.44
C LEU A 91 5.72 15.78 0.82
N ASP A 92 4.43 16.09 0.68
CA ASP A 92 3.42 15.96 1.74
C ASP A 92 3.32 14.51 2.25
N LEU A 93 3.14 13.55 1.33
CA LEU A 93 3.01 12.12 1.66
C LEU A 93 4.34 11.56 2.19
N ARG A 94 5.46 12.00 1.64
CA ARG A 94 6.80 11.60 2.11
C ARG A 94 7.04 12.06 3.55
N ALA A 95 6.70 13.30 3.89
CA ALA A 95 6.83 13.80 5.27
C ALA A 95 5.99 12.98 6.26
N VAL A 96 4.74 12.65 5.90
CA VAL A 96 3.87 11.80 6.71
C VAL A 96 4.47 10.39 6.87
N LEU A 97 4.97 9.79 5.79
CA LEU A 97 5.59 8.46 5.83
C LEU A 97 6.86 8.43 6.66
N THR A 98 7.72 9.45 6.55
CA THR A 98 8.93 9.57 7.38
C THR A 98 8.57 9.59 8.86
N ALA A 99 7.56 10.38 9.25
CA ALA A 99 7.09 10.41 10.63
C ALA A 99 6.47 9.08 11.06
N ALA A 100 5.64 8.45 10.22
CA ALA A 100 4.97 7.20 10.54
C ALA A 100 5.94 6.00 10.63
N LEU A 101 7.03 6.01 9.85
CA LEU A 101 8.05 4.96 9.85
C LEU A 101 9.14 5.18 10.90
N ALA A 102 9.20 6.35 11.54
CA ALA A 102 10.17 6.65 12.59
C ALA A 102 10.12 5.59 13.71
N GLY A 103 11.29 5.03 14.05
CA GLY A 103 11.40 3.97 15.06
C GLY A 103 10.85 2.60 14.65
N LYS A 104 10.50 2.39 13.37
CA LYS A 104 10.16 1.07 12.83
C LYS A 104 11.30 0.57 11.95
N THR A 105 11.68 -0.70 12.13
CA THR A 105 12.53 -1.38 11.14
C THR A 105 11.60 -1.93 10.07
N TRP A 106 11.89 -1.66 8.80
CA TRP A 106 11.10 -2.23 7.72
C TRP A 106 11.95 -2.69 6.54
N THR A 107 11.45 -3.71 5.85
CA THR A 107 12.05 -4.27 4.64
C THR A 107 11.06 -4.23 3.50
N LEU A 108 11.57 -4.24 2.28
CA LEU A 108 10.77 -4.23 1.07
C LEU A 108 11.20 -5.38 0.16
N ALA A 109 10.22 -6.18 -0.28
CA ALA A 109 10.38 -7.23 -1.25
C ALA A 109 9.45 -7.01 -2.45
N VAL A 110 9.90 -7.44 -3.62
CA VAL A 110 9.05 -7.52 -4.81
C VAL A 110 8.20 -8.78 -4.70
N SER A 111 6.89 -8.67 -4.96
CA SER A 111 5.98 -9.81 -4.98
C SER A 111 6.29 -10.75 -6.15
N ASP A 112 6.27 -12.05 -5.88
CA ASP A 112 6.17 -13.09 -6.91
C ASP A 112 4.68 -13.29 -7.26
N PRO A 113 4.25 -13.05 -8.52
CA PRO A 113 2.86 -13.20 -8.93
C PRO A 113 2.35 -14.65 -8.84
N GLU A 114 3.23 -15.65 -8.91
CA GLU A 114 2.85 -17.07 -8.85
C GLU A 114 2.82 -17.62 -7.42
N ALA A 115 3.42 -16.90 -6.47
CA ALA A 115 3.45 -17.33 -5.07
C ALA A 115 2.04 -17.26 -4.46
N PRO A 116 1.63 -18.25 -3.63
CA PRO A 116 0.31 -18.30 -3.00
C PRO A 116 0.22 -17.31 -1.82
N THR A 117 0.32 -16.02 -2.12
CA THR A 117 0.31 -14.92 -1.15
C THR A 117 -0.84 -13.95 -1.45
N PRO A 118 -1.16 -13.04 -0.51
CA PRO A 118 -2.13 -11.96 -0.73
C PRO A 118 -1.79 -10.96 -1.85
N ALA A 119 -0.62 -11.05 -2.50
CA ALA A 119 -0.18 -10.10 -3.53
C ALA A 119 -1.18 -9.96 -4.69
N GLY A 120 -1.63 -11.07 -5.28
CA GLY A 120 -2.64 -11.03 -6.34
C GLY A 120 -3.98 -10.48 -5.88
N PHE A 121 -4.36 -10.77 -4.62
CA PHE A 121 -5.59 -10.26 -4.03
C PHE A 121 -5.57 -8.73 -3.85
N VAL A 122 -4.47 -8.17 -3.33
CA VAL A 122 -4.35 -6.71 -3.18
C VAL A 122 -4.26 -6.00 -4.53
N ALA A 123 -3.63 -6.61 -5.54
CA ALA A 123 -3.61 -6.05 -6.89
C ALA A 123 -5.03 -5.93 -7.48
N ALA A 124 -5.82 -7.01 -7.42
CA ALA A 124 -7.20 -7.00 -7.91
C ALA A 124 -8.10 -5.99 -7.18
N TRP A 125 -7.89 -5.80 -5.88
CA TRP A 125 -8.60 -4.77 -5.12
C TRP A 125 -8.14 -3.35 -5.46
N ALA A 126 -6.86 -3.13 -5.75
CA ALA A 126 -6.36 -1.85 -6.21
C ALA A 126 -6.97 -1.46 -7.56
N ASP A 127 -7.11 -2.41 -8.50
CA ASP A 127 -7.79 -2.19 -9.79
C ASP A 127 -9.27 -1.85 -9.59
N THR A 128 -9.99 -2.66 -8.79
CA THR A 128 -11.38 -2.38 -8.43
C THR A 128 -11.54 -1.00 -7.80
N ALA A 129 -10.60 -0.62 -6.93
CA ALA A 129 -10.63 0.67 -6.27
C ALA A 129 -10.36 1.84 -7.22
N SER A 130 -9.50 1.64 -8.21
CA SER A 130 -9.21 2.63 -9.25
C SER A 130 -10.47 2.93 -10.08
N GLU A 131 -11.17 1.89 -10.55
CA GLU A 131 -12.42 2.04 -11.29
C GLU A 131 -13.53 2.68 -10.44
N LYS A 132 -13.61 2.32 -9.16
CA LYS A 132 -14.55 2.96 -8.25
C LYS A 132 -14.22 4.45 -8.05
N ALA A 133 -12.95 4.81 -7.90
CA ALA A 133 -12.53 6.21 -7.75
C ALA A 133 -12.81 7.03 -9.00
N LYS A 134 -12.66 6.43 -10.19
CA LYS A 134 -13.01 7.04 -11.48
C LYS A 134 -14.46 7.52 -11.50
N MET A 135 -15.39 6.78 -10.90
CA MET A 135 -16.82 7.14 -10.88
C MET A 135 -17.21 7.98 -9.66
N GLY A 136 -16.64 7.68 -8.49
CA GLY A 136 -17.11 8.18 -7.20
C GLY A 136 -16.20 9.17 -6.47
N GLY A 137 -15.00 9.47 -6.98
CA GLY A 137 -14.04 10.31 -6.28
C GLY A 137 -13.29 9.59 -5.16
N ALA A 138 -12.72 10.36 -4.23
CA ALA A 138 -11.88 9.86 -3.15
C ALA A 138 -12.67 8.96 -2.18
N PHE A 139 -12.11 7.81 -1.81
CA PHE A 139 -12.69 6.95 -0.79
C PHE A 139 -11.67 6.05 -0.08
N THR A 140 -12.08 5.49 1.05
CA THR A 140 -11.38 4.39 1.73
C THR A 140 -12.40 3.48 2.39
N ILE A 141 -12.26 2.17 2.21
CA ILE A 141 -13.15 1.14 2.78
C ILE A 141 -12.33 -0.02 3.36
N ALA A 142 -12.90 -0.69 4.36
CA ALA A 142 -12.41 -1.99 4.78
C ALA A 142 -12.77 -3.05 3.73
N ILE A 143 -11.84 -3.96 3.43
CA ILE A 143 -12.14 -5.10 2.55
C ILE A 143 -12.95 -6.13 3.35
N PRO A 144 -14.10 -6.63 2.84
CA PRO A 144 -14.95 -7.56 3.57
C PRO A 144 -14.21 -8.81 4.07
N LYS A 145 -14.45 -9.21 5.33
CA LYS A 145 -13.83 -10.40 5.95
C LYS A 145 -14.11 -11.69 5.15
N THR A 146 -15.29 -11.79 4.54
CA THR A 146 -15.67 -12.90 3.66
C THR A 146 -14.79 -13.03 2.43
N ASN A 147 -14.23 -11.93 1.93
CA ASN A 147 -13.27 -11.94 0.83
C ASN A 147 -11.88 -12.30 1.33
N LEU A 148 -11.48 -11.82 2.51
CA LEU A 148 -10.21 -12.19 3.15
C LEU A 148 -10.11 -13.68 3.45
N ALA A 149 -11.22 -14.33 3.86
CA ALA A 149 -11.24 -15.76 4.15
C ALA A 149 -10.87 -16.66 2.96
N LYS A 150 -10.88 -16.12 1.74
CA LYS A 150 -10.53 -16.82 0.49
C LYS A 150 -9.07 -16.61 0.07
N VAL A 151 -8.33 -15.75 0.77
CA VAL A 151 -6.96 -15.37 0.41
C VAL A 151 -5.99 -16.42 0.92
N LYS A 152 -5.09 -16.89 0.03
CA LYS A 152 -4.03 -17.83 0.37
C LYS A 152 -2.81 -17.08 0.94
N GLY A 153 -2.09 -17.72 1.87
CA GLY A 153 -0.82 -17.20 2.42
C GLY A 153 -0.97 -16.06 3.43
N LEU A 154 -2.16 -15.92 4.01
CA LEU A 154 -2.44 -15.06 5.17
C LEU A 154 -2.13 -15.79 6.48
#